data_AF-A0A1G2GYC2-F1
#
_entry.id   AF-A0A1G2GYC2-F1
#
_cell.length_a   1.000
_cell.length_b   1.000
_cell.length_c   1.000
_cell.angle_alpha   90.00
_cell.angle_beta   90.00
_cell.angle_gamma   90.00
#
_symmetry.space_group_name_H-M   'P 1'
#
loop_
_entity.id
_entity.type
_entity.pdbx_description
1 polymer ?
#
loop_
_entity_poly.entity_id
_entity_poly.type
_entity_poly.pdbx_seq_one_letter_code
_entity_poly.pdbx_strand_id
1 'polypeptide(L)'
;MINFFIKTAEAAIPPKPTLGDIIKVTWNDAIRPAIIFLFILATTVFIWGLIEFIANAESEEGRTRGKRNIVYGIIGMTIMLATGAILVLLDNFFKSIT
;
A
#
# COMPACT_ATOMS: atom_id res chain seq x y z
N MET A 1 1.41 -10.70 21.31
CA MET A 1 0.46 -9.59 21.48
C MET A 1 0.38 -8.83 20.16
N ILE A 2 -0.35 -9.37 19.19
CA ILE A 2 -0.65 -8.71 17.91
C ILE A 2 -2.08 -8.19 18.09
N ASN A 3 -2.26 -6.93 18.47
CA ASN A 3 -3.59 -6.33 18.58
C ASN A 3 -4.12 -5.99 17.17
N PHE A 4 -4.48 -7.04 16.43
CA PHE A 4 -5.23 -6.97 15.16
C PHE A 4 -6.74 -6.81 15.40
N PHE A 5 -7.19 -6.91 16.65
CA PHE A 5 -8.58 -6.73 17.02
C PHE A 5 -8.84 -5.25 17.36
N ILE A 6 -9.50 -4.58 16.42
CA ILE A 6 -10.54 -3.58 16.67
C ILE A 6 -10.23 -2.72 17.89
N LYS A 7 -9.49 -1.63 17.70
CA LYS A 7 -9.44 -0.54 18.68
C LYS A 7 -10.83 0.12 18.68
N THR A 8 -11.78 -0.51 19.37
CA THR A 8 -13.09 0.04 19.78
C THR A 8 -13.72 1.02 18.79
N ALA A 9 -14.31 0.51 17.71
CA ALA A 9 -15.28 1.28 16.93
C ALA A 9 -16.44 1.78 17.82
N GLU A 10 -16.73 1.07 18.91
CA GLU A 10 -17.79 1.37 19.86
C GLU A 10 -17.54 2.65 20.70
N ALA A 11 -16.29 3.08 20.88
CA ALA A 11 -15.96 4.26 21.70
C ALA A 11 -15.73 5.55 20.89
N ALA A 12 -15.68 5.48 19.56
CA ALA A 12 -15.28 6.61 18.70
C ALA A 12 -16.36 7.06 17.71
N ILE A 13 -17.43 6.29 17.50
CA ILE A 13 -18.53 6.71 16.62
C ILE A 13 -19.51 7.52 17.47
N PRO A 14 -19.61 8.85 17.26
CA PRO A 14 -20.60 9.63 17.99
C PRO A 14 -22.00 9.06 17.70
N PRO A 15 -22.94 9.13 18.65
CA PRO A 15 -24.30 8.58 18.49
C PRO A 15 -25.05 9.14 17.26
N LYS A 16 -24.55 10.22 16.66
CA LYS A 16 -24.91 10.70 15.32
C LYS A 16 -23.63 10.81 14.47
N PRO A 17 -23.26 9.77 13.69
CA PRO A 17 -22.07 9.82 12.85
C PRO A 17 -22.19 10.91 11.80
N THR A 18 -21.18 11.78 11.71
CA THR A 18 -21.07 12.76 10.63
C THR A 18 -20.39 12.13 9.42
N LEU A 19 -20.52 12.76 8.26
CA LEU A 19 -19.80 12.33 7.06
C LEU A 19 -18.27 12.28 7.31
N GLY A 20 -17.74 13.20 8.11
CA GLY A 20 -16.33 13.22 8.48
C GLY A 20 -15.90 12.00 9.29
N ASP A 21 -16.77 11.47 10.14
CA ASP A 21 -16.46 10.28 10.96
C ASP A 21 -16.44 9.02 10.09
N ILE A 22 -17.37 8.91 9.14
CA ILE A 22 -17.41 7.80 8.17
C ILE A 22 -16.13 7.80 7.31
N ILE A 23 -15.70 8.96 6.83
CA ILE A 23 -14.46 9.09 6.04
C ILE A 23 -13.25 8.70 6.88
N LYS A 24 -13.15 9.17 8.13
CA LYS A 24 -12.03 8.85 9.04
C LYS A 24 -11.93 7.36 9.33
N VAL A 25 -13.04 6.71 9.67
CA VAL A 25 -13.07 5.27 9.95
C VAL A 25 -12.68 4.48 8.71
N THR A 26 -13.26 4.81 7.55
CA THR A 26 -12.93 4.13 6.29
C THR A 26 -11.45 4.28 5.93
N TRP A 27 -10.90 5.49 6.09
CA TRP A 27 -9.49 5.75 5.81
C TRP A 27 -8.56 4.97 6.74
N ASN A 28 -8.82 5.01 8.05
CA ASN A 28 -7.93 4.44 9.05
C ASN A 28 -8.02 2.92 9.15
N ASP A 29 -9.22 2.36 8.99
CA ASP A 29 -9.48 0.95 9.31
C ASP A 29 -9.56 0.08 8.06
N ALA A 30 -9.85 0.66 6.88
CA ALA A 30 -9.91 -0.10 5.63
C ALA A 30 -8.77 0.28 4.66
N ILE A 31 -8.68 1.56 4.29
CA ILE A 31 -7.78 1.99 3.19
C ILE A 31 -6.31 1.90 3.63
N ARG A 32 -5.94 2.50 4.76
CA ARG A 32 -4.54 2.52 5.22
C ARG A 32 -3.97 1.11 5.45
N PRO A 33 -4.67 0.17 6.10
CA PRO A 33 -4.20 -1.21 6.23
C PRO A 33 -4.08 -1.92 4.88
N ALA A 34 -5.03 -1.70 3.95
CA ALA A 34 -4.97 -2.29 2.62
C ALA A 34 -3.74 -1.81 1.82
N ILE A 35 -3.40 -0.51 1.90
CA ILE A 35 -2.18 0.03 1.26
C ILE A 35 -0.93 -0.66 1.82
N ILE A 36 -0.83 -0.80 3.15
CA ILE A 36 0.32 -1.48 3.79
C ILE A 36 0.40 -2.95 3.34
N PHE A 37 -0.74 -3.63 3.28
CA PHE A 37 -0.81 -5.01 2.81
C PHE A 37 -0.34 -5.14 1.35
N LEU A 38 -0.81 -4.27 0.46
CA LEU A 38 -0.38 -4.23 -0.94
C LEU A 38 1.11 -3.90 -1.08
N PHE A 39 1.65 -3.03 -0.23
CA PHE A 39 3.08 -2.72 -0.19
C PHE A 39 3.93 -3.95 0.16
N ILE A 40 3.51 -4.71 1.18
CA ILE A 40 4.15 -5.97 1.56
C ILE A 40 4.09 -6.98 0.40
N LEU A 41 2.94 -7.11 -0.26
CA LEU A 41 2.79 -7.99 -1.41
C LEU A 41 3.70 -7.59 -2.59
N ALA A 42 3.71 -6.30 -2.95
CA ALA A 42 4.56 -5.80 -4.03
C ALA A 42 6.05 -6.03 -3.73
N THR A 43 6.48 -5.77 -2.49
CA THR A 43 7.85 -6.03 -2.02
C THR A 43 8.18 -7.52 -2.06
N THR A 44 7.24 -8.38 -1.68
CA THR A 44 7.41 -9.83 -1.72
C THR A 44 7.60 -10.32 -3.15
N VAL A 45 6.76 -9.86 -4.10
CA VAL A 45 6.88 -10.19 -5.53
C VAL A 45 8.20 -9.68 -6.10
N PHE A 46 8.62 -8.47 -5.72
CA PHE A 46 9.92 -7.91 -6.10
C PHE A 46 11.08 -8.78 -5.62
N ILE A 47 11.11 -9.14 -4.32
CA ILE A 47 12.16 -9.99 -3.73
C ILE A 47 12.15 -11.37 -4.38
N TRP A 48 10.97 -11.95 -4.61
CA TRP A 48 10.85 -13.24 -5.29
C TRP A 48 11.44 -13.18 -6.70
N GLY A 49 11.15 -12.12 -7.44
CA GLY A 49 11.76 -11.88 -8.75
C GLY A 49 13.27 -11.76 -8.70
N LEU A 50 13.82 -11.10 -7.67
CA LEU A 50 15.26 -10.99 -7.47
C LEU A 50 15.91 -12.35 -7.18
N ILE A 51 15.30 -13.15 -6.29
CA ILE A 51 15.75 -14.50 -5.98
C ILE A 51 15.74 -15.35 -7.25
N GLU A 52 14.64 -15.33 -8.01
CA GLU A 52 14.49 -16.11 -9.25
C GLU A 52 15.48 -15.69 -10.33
N PHE A 53 15.75 -14.38 -10.45
CA PHE A 53 16.71 -13.82 -11.39
C PHE A 53 18.15 -14.26 -11.09
N ILE A 54 18.53 -14.33 -9.81
CA ILE A 54 19.88 -14.73 -9.37
C ILE A 54 20.03 -16.26 -9.39
N ALA A 55 19.06 -17.00 -8.83
CA ALA A 55 19.13 -18.45 -8.68
C ALA A 55 19.09 -19.18 -10.02
N ASN A 56 18.42 -18.61 -11.04
CA ASN A 56 18.32 -19.20 -12.37
C ASN A 56 19.14 -18.43 -13.42
N ALA A 57 20.22 -17.77 -13.00
CA ALA A 57 21.02 -16.90 -13.86
C ALA A 57 21.63 -17.61 -15.09
N GLU A 58 21.86 -18.93 -14.99
CA GLU A 58 22.38 -19.77 -16.07
C GLU A 58 21.32 -20.14 -17.13
N SER A 59 20.03 -19.93 -16.83
CA SER A 59 18.92 -20.18 -17.75
C SER A 59 18.36 -18.87 -18.32
N GLU A 60 18.22 -18.75 -19.64
CA GLU A 60 17.61 -17.55 -20.24
C GLU A 60 16.14 -17.37 -19.82
N GLU A 61 15.43 -18.49 -19.65
CA GLU A 61 14.02 -18.50 -19.27
C GLU A 61 13.82 -18.04 -17.81
N GLY A 62 14.59 -18.60 -16.87
CA GLY A 62 14.55 -18.19 -15.47
C GLY A 62 14.97 -16.74 -15.26
N ARG A 63 15.95 -16.26 -16.04
CA ARG A 63 16.35 -14.85 -16.05
C ARG A 63 15.23 -13.94 -16.54
N THR A 64 14.52 -14.33 -17.59
CA THR A 64 13.39 -13.55 -18.13
C THR A 64 12.21 -13.52 -17.16
N ARG A 65 11.93 -14.65 -16.51
CA ARG A 65 10.87 -14.77 -15.51
C ARG A 65 11.16 -13.96 -14.25
N GLY A 66 12.37 -14.04 -13.72
CA GLY A 66 12.81 -13.23 -12.58
C GLY A 66 12.73 -11.73 -12.87
N LYS A 67 13.22 -11.29 -14.04
CA LYS A 67 13.08 -9.88 -14.49
C LYS A 67 11.62 -9.43 -14.52
N ARG A 68 10.72 -10.25 -15.04
CA ARG A 68 9.28 -9.91 -15.11
C ARG A 68 8.69 -9.69 -13.71
N ASN A 69 9.03 -10.57 -12.76
CA ASN A 69 8.55 -10.46 -11.37
C ASN A 69 9.14 -9.23 -10.66
N ILE A 70 10.42 -8.90 -10.90
CA ILE A 70 11.03 -7.64 -10.44
C ILE A 70 10.24 -6.44 -10.96
N VAL A 71 9.94 -6.41 -12.26
CA VAL A 71 9.21 -5.31 -12.91
C VAL A 71 7.80 -5.16 -12.33
N TYR A 72 7.06 -6.25 -12.11
CA TYR A 72 5.73 -6.17 -11.48
C TYR A 72 5.80 -5.60 -10.06
N GLY A 73 6.79 -6.00 -9.27
CA GLY A 73 7.01 -5.44 -7.94
C GLY A 73 7.32 -3.93 -7.99
N ILE A 74 8.18 -3.50 -8.92
CA ILE A 74 8.52 -2.07 -9.11
C ILE A 74 7.31 -1.26 -9.55
N ILE A 75 6.50 -1.76 -10.49
CA ILE A 75 5.29 -1.08 -10.94
C ILE A 75 4.33 -0.88 -9.76
N GLY A 76 4.11 -1.93 -8.96
CA GLY A 76 3.28 -1.83 -7.75
C GLY A 76 3.78 -0.75 -6.79
N MET A 77 5.07 -0.77 -6.44
CA MET A 77 5.68 0.24 -5.57
C MET A 77 5.60 1.65 -6.16
N THR A 78 5.80 1.81 -7.47
CA THR A 78 5.75 3.10 -8.16
C THR A 78 4.36 3.71 -8.08
N ILE A 79 3.31 2.92 -8.28
CA ILE A 79 1.92 3.39 -8.15
C ILE A 79 1.67 3.90 -6.73
N MET A 80 2.10 3.17 -5.71
CA MET A 80 1.92 3.60 -4.30
C MET A 80 2.65 4.90 -4.00
N LEU A 81 3.88 5.05 -4.48
CA LEU A 81 4.64 6.30 -4.33
C LEU A 81 3.97 7.46 -5.06
N ALA A 82 3.50 7.24 -6.29
CA ALA A 82 2.79 8.24 -7.07
C ALA A 82 1.49 8.69 -6.38
N THR A 83 0.69 7.75 -5.87
CA THR A 83 -0.51 8.07 -5.09
C THR A 83 -0.17 8.90 -3.85
N GLY A 84 0.85 8.50 -3.09
CA GLY A 84 1.30 9.26 -1.91
C GLY A 84 1.73 10.68 -2.26
N ALA A 85 2.48 10.86 -3.34
CA ALA A 85 2.91 12.17 -3.83
C ALA A 85 1.72 13.06 -4.22
N ILE A 86 0.74 12.50 -4.95
CA ILE A 86 -0.49 13.23 -5.32
C ILE A 86 -1.27 13.66 -4.08
N LEU A 87 -1.43 12.78 -3.08
CA LEU A 87 -2.13 13.12 -1.84
C LEU A 87 -1.46 14.28 -1.09
N VAL A 88 -0.13 14.29 -1.01
CA VAL A 88 0.63 15.40 -0.41
C VAL A 88 0.44 16.69 -1.19
N LEU A 89 0.48 16.64 -2.52
CA LEU A 89 0.25 17.82 -3.36
C LEU A 89 -1.15 18.40 -3.16
N LEU A 90 -2.18 17.54 -3.11
CA LEU A 90 -3.56 17.96 -2.87
C LEU A 90 -3.73 18.55 -1.46
N ASP A 91 -3.18 17.91 -0.43
CA ASP A 91 -3.23 18.41 0.95
C ASP A 91 -2.58 19.80 1.07
N ASN A 92 -1.41 19.99 0.44
CA ASN A 92 -0.74 21.29 0.39
C ASN A 92 -1.55 22.33 -0.38
N PHE A 93 -2.16 21.95 -1.50
CA PHE A 93 -3.00 22.85 -2.29
C PHE A 93 -4.19 23.36 -1.46
N PHE A 94 -4.96 22.46 -0.83
CA PHE A 94 -6.11 22.86 -0.01
C PHE A 94 -5.70 23.73 1.19
N LYS A 95 -4.61 23.39 1.88
CA LYS A 95 -4.07 24.20 2.98
C LYS A 95 -3.64 25.62 2.58
N SER A 96 -3.35 25.85 1.30
CA SER A 96 -2.94 27.17 0.82
C SER A 96 -4.11 28.11 0.49
N ILE A 97 -5.30 27.54 0.25
CA ILE A 97 -6.50 28.31 -0.14
C ILE A 97 -7.51 28.51 1.00
N THR A 98 -7.34 27.80 2.12
CA THR A 98 -8.12 27.98 3.37
C THR A 98 -7.24 28.56 4.45
#